data_AF-A0A0D4C0Z1-F1
#
_entry.id   AF-A0A0D4C0Z1-F1
#
_cell.length_a   1.000
_cell.length_b   1.000
_cell.length_c   1.000
_cell.angle_alpha   90.00
_cell.angle_beta   90.00
_cell.angle_gamma   90.00
#
_symmetry.space_group_name_H-M   'P 1'
#
loop_
_entity.id
_entity.type
_entity.pdbx_description
1 polymer ?
#
loop_
_entity_poly.entity_id
_entity_poly.type
_entity_poly.pdbx_seq_one_letter_code
_entity_poly.pdbx_strand_id
1 'polypeptide(L)'
;MTTNLSQDVPSPEAVLAEISRILEELLGDYGLDDIEVTRETLFQDDLELESIDLVTLGGKLRDRYGEAINFAEFLGSMELDEIIEMRVGQLVDYVTERLSETAKDSAAEGVA
;
A
#
# COMPACT_ATOMS: atom_id res chain seq x y z
N MET A 1 7.16 13.97 -23.83
CA MET A 1 6.54 12.64 -23.92
C MET A 1 5.30 12.67 -23.07
N THR A 2 4.14 12.58 -23.72
CA THR A 2 2.82 12.65 -23.11
C THR A 2 2.50 11.32 -22.44
N THR A 3 2.16 11.34 -21.14
CA THR A 3 1.24 10.33 -20.60
C THR A 3 0.17 11.05 -19.78
N ASN A 4 -1.00 11.08 -20.39
CA ASN A 4 -2.26 11.53 -19.85
C ASN A 4 -2.65 10.53 -18.73
N LEU A 5 -2.74 10.98 -17.46
CA LEU A 5 -3.43 10.21 -16.42
C LEU A 5 -4.94 10.29 -16.69
N SER A 6 -5.41 9.42 -17.60
CA SER A 6 -6.79 8.96 -17.54
C SER A 6 -7.05 8.39 -16.16
N GLN A 7 -8.24 8.69 -15.67
CA GLN A 7 -8.76 8.47 -14.34
C GLN A 7 -9.09 6.96 -14.15
N ASP A 8 -8.12 6.07 -14.35
CA ASP A 8 -8.29 4.65 -14.11
C ASP A 8 -7.92 4.37 -12.66
N VAL A 9 -8.88 3.91 -11.86
CA VAL A 9 -8.61 3.34 -10.53
C VAL A 9 -7.38 2.43 -10.67
N PRO A 10 -6.29 2.68 -9.92
CA PRO A 10 -5.06 1.95 -10.13
C PRO A 10 -5.35 0.47 -9.92
N SER A 11 -5.07 -0.32 -10.95
CA SER A 11 -5.25 -1.77 -10.88
C SER A 11 -4.39 -2.35 -9.76
N PRO A 12 -4.76 -3.50 -9.17
CA PRO A 12 -4.00 -4.12 -8.08
C PRO A 12 -2.50 -4.31 -8.43
N GLU A 13 -2.19 -4.54 -9.70
CA GLU A 13 -0.81 -4.66 -10.19
C GLU A 13 -0.06 -3.32 -10.17
N ALA A 14 -0.73 -2.21 -10.47
CA ALA A 14 -0.14 -0.87 -10.38
C ALA A 14 0.07 -0.46 -8.92
N VAL A 15 -0.87 -0.78 -8.04
CA VAL A 15 -0.73 -0.56 -6.60
C VAL A 15 0.44 -1.37 -6.04
N LEU A 16 0.55 -2.65 -6.42
CA LEU A 16 1.66 -3.52 -6.03
C LEU A 16 2.99 -2.95 -6.51
N ALA A 17 3.13 -2.61 -7.80
CA ALA A 17 4.38 -2.05 -8.34
C ALA A 17 4.80 -0.76 -7.62
N GLU A 18 3.84 0.05 -7.19
CA GLU A 18 4.13 1.28 -6.46
C GLU A 18 4.51 1.02 -5.00
N ILE A 19 3.86 0.08 -4.32
CA ILE A 19 4.27 -0.37 -2.98
C ILE A 19 5.68 -0.96 -3.04
N SER A 20 5.97 -1.80 -4.05
CA SER A 20 7.30 -2.38 -4.27
C SER A 20 8.35 -1.27 -4.41
N ARG A 21 8.10 -0.23 -5.22
CA ARG A 21 9.02 0.91 -5.31
C ARG A 21 9.23 1.64 -4.00
N ILE A 22 8.17 1.85 -3.23
CA ILE A 22 8.30 2.52 -1.92
C ILE A 22 9.13 1.66 -0.96
N LEU A 23 8.94 0.35 -0.99
CA LEU A 23 9.73 -0.61 -0.23
C LEU A 23 11.19 -0.59 -0.69
N GLU A 24 11.46 -0.66 -2.00
CA GLU A 24 12.81 -0.51 -2.57
C GLU A 24 13.48 0.81 -2.14
N GLU A 25 12.75 1.92 -2.05
CA GLU A 25 13.29 3.18 -1.53
C GLU A 25 13.60 3.13 -0.03
N LEU A 26 12.77 2.46 0.78
CA LEU A 26 12.95 2.34 2.23
C LEU A 26 14.10 1.40 2.58
N LEU A 27 14.17 0.27 1.88
CA LEU A 27 15.13 -0.79 2.12
C LEU A 27 16.35 -0.72 1.19
N GLY A 28 16.41 0.25 0.26
CA GLY A 28 17.54 0.45 -0.64
C GLY A 28 18.86 0.75 0.08
N ASP A 29 18.81 1.23 1.31
CA ASP A 29 19.99 1.36 2.19
C ASP A 29 20.41 0.00 2.82
N TYR A 30 19.46 -0.95 2.91
CA TYR A 30 19.63 -2.29 3.48
C TYR A 30 19.92 -3.38 2.43
N GLY A 31 19.69 -3.12 1.13
CA GLY A 31 20.14 -3.97 0.01
C GLY A 31 19.08 -4.93 -0.55
N LEU A 32 17.91 -4.43 -0.97
CA LEU A 32 16.89 -5.21 -1.68
C LEU A 32 17.16 -5.46 -3.17
N ASP A 33 18.39 -5.30 -3.67
CA ASP A 33 18.68 -5.37 -5.12
C ASP A 33 18.27 -6.69 -5.82
N ASP A 34 17.81 -7.72 -5.09
CA ASP A 34 17.33 -9.00 -5.64
C ASP A 34 16.02 -9.56 -5.02
N ILE A 35 15.32 -8.82 -4.14
CA ILE A 35 14.07 -9.35 -3.52
C ILE A 35 12.85 -8.98 -4.37
N GLU A 36 12.26 -9.98 -5.03
CA GLU A 36 11.00 -9.83 -5.75
C GLU A 36 9.82 -9.68 -4.76
N VAL A 37 9.29 -8.46 -4.65
CA VAL A 37 8.08 -8.18 -3.86
C VAL A 37 6.85 -8.68 -4.61
N THR A 38 6.24 -9.75 -4.08
CA THR A 38 5.02 -10.36 -4.61
C THR A 38 3.86 -10.22 -3.62
N ARG A 39 2.64 -10.61 -4.01
CA ARG A 39 1.48 -10.63 -3.09
C ARG A 39 1.65 -11.59 -1.92
N GLU A 40 2.51 -12.60 -2.06
CA GLU A 40 2.73 -13.61 -1.03
C GLU A 40 3.83 -13.20 -0.05
N THR A 41 4.65 -12.21 -0.40
CA THR A 41 5.75 -11.66 0.41
C THR A 41 5.23 -11.09 1.73
N LEU A 42 5.86 -11.50 2.82
CA LEU A 42 5.60 -11.06 4.20
C LEU A 42 6.41 -9.81 4.55
N PHE A 43 5.78 -8.84 5.21
CA PHE A 43 6.47 -7.62 5.62
C PHE A 43 7.56 -7.89 6.66
N GLN A 44 7.29 -8.71 7.67
CA GLN A 44 8.29 -9.02 8.71
C GLN A 44 9.23 -10.18 8.35
N ASP A 45 8.73 -11.23 7.70
CA ASP A 45 9.52 -12.46 7.49
C ASP A 45 10.37 -12.42 6.20
N ASP A 46 9.80 -11.92 5.10
CA ASP A 46 10.52 -11.82 3.82
C ASP A 46 11.29 -10.50 3.65
N LEU A 47 10.70 -9.39 4.11
CA LEU A 47 11.31 -8.05 3.97
C LEU A 47 12.04 -7.57 5.22
N GLU A 48 11.99 -8.35 6.32
CA GLU A 48 12.64 -8.03 7.60
C GLU A 48 12.31 -6.61 8.11
N LEU A 49 11.12 -6.10 7.80
CA LEU A 49 10.73 -4.73 8.16
C LEU A 49 10.55 -4.59 9.66
N GLU A 50 11.13 -3.53 10.20
CA GLU A 50 10.90 -3.18 11.59
C GLU A 50 9.52 -2.51 11.75
N SER A 51 9.01 -2.50 12.99
CA SER A 51 7.76 -1.80 13.31
C SER A 51 7.80 -0.31 12.92
N ILE A 52 8.99 0.29 12.90
CA ILE A 52 9.22 1.68 12.49
C ILE A 52 9.09 1.85 10.96
N ASP A 53 9.58 0.87 10.19
CA ASP A 53 9.48 0.89 8.73
C ASP A 53 8.03 0.75 8.28
N LEU A 54 7.25 -0.09 8.97
CA LEU A 54 5.81 -0.21 8.73
C LEU A 54 5.07 1.12 8.94
N VAL A 55 5.34 1.83 10.04
CA VAL A 55 4.74 3.15 10.28
C VAL A 55 5.16 4.15 9.20
N THR A 56 6.41 4.09 8.74
CA THR A 56 6.94 4.96 7.68
C THR A 56 6.32 4.65 6.33
N LEU A 57 6.18 3.38 5.97
CA LEU A 57 5.47 2.89 4.79
C LEU A 57 4.03 3.42 4.78
N GLY A 58 3.33 3.30 5.91
CA GLY A 58 1.99 3.82 6.07
C GLY A 58 1.87 5.33 5.84
N GLY A 59 2.85 6.09 6.34
CA GLY A 59 2.96 7.53 6.10
C GLY A 59 3.13 7.86 4.61
N LYS A 60 4.07 7.19 3.93
CA LYS A 60 4.31 7.36 2.49
C LYS A 60 3.08 7.00 1.64
N LEU A 61 2.36 5.94 2.01
CA LEU A 61 1.14 5.53 1.33
C LEU A 61 0.03 6.56 1.47
N ARG A 62 -0.17 7.10 2.68
CA ARG A 62 -1.11 8.19 2.92
C ARG A 62 -0.72 9.46 2.15
N ASP A 63 0.55 9.81 2.08
CA ASP A 63 0.99 10.99 1.33
C ASP A 63 0.78 10.82 -0.19
N ARG A 64 0.83 9.58 -0.71
CA ARG A 64 0.58 9.24 -2.12
C ARG A 64 -0.89 9.14 -2.48
N TYR A 65 -1.68 8.42 -1.68
CA TYR A 65 -3.08 8.08 -1.95
C TYR A 65 -4.08 8.97 -1.20
N GLY A 66 -3.61 9.85 -0.33
CA GLY A 66 -4.41 10.76 0.49
C GLY A 66 -4.98 10.11 1.75
N GLU A 67 -5.96 10.79 2.35
CA GLU A 67 -6.65 10.33 3.58
C GLU A 67 -7.48 9.06 3.38
N ALA A 68 -7.68 8.61 2.13
CA ALA A 68 -8.35 7.35 1.83
C ALA A 68 -7.59 6.12 2.39
N ILE A 69 -6.27 6.24 2.57
CA ILE A 69 -5.41 5.16 3.08
C ILE A 69 -4.89 5.53 4.46
N ASN A 70 -5.42 4.87 5.49
CA ASN A 70 -4.94 5.03 6.86
C ASN A 70 -4.31 3.73 7.38
N PHE A 71 -3.04 3.53 7.03
CA PHE A 71 -2.30 2.34 7.46
C PHE A 71 -2.09 2.27 8.98
N ALA A 72 -2.00 3.41 9.66
CA ALA A 72 -1.88 3.45 11.11
C ALA A 72 -3.15 2.93 11.80
N GLU A 73 -4.33 3.27 11.25
CA GLU A 73 -5.61 2.72 11.71
C GLU A 73 -5.74 1.23 11.35
N PHE A 74 -5.30 0.83 10.15
CA PHE A 74 -5.28 -0.57 9.72
C PHE A 74 -4.43 -1.44 10.66
N LEU A 75 -3.17 -1.06 10.90
CA LEU A 75 -2.30 -1.74 11.86
C LEU A 75 -2.86 -1.73 13.28
N GLY A 76 -3.45 -0.61 13.71
CA GLY A 76 -4.07 -0.49 15.03
C GLY A 76 -5.32 -1.35 15.22
N SER A 77 -5.93 -1.82 14.13
CA SER A 77 -7.08 -2.72 14.14
C SER A 77 -6.69 -4.20 14.07
N MET A 78 -5.43 -4.53 13.76
CA MET A 78 -4.93 -5.89 13.61
C MET A 78 -4.31 -6.41 14.91
N GLU A 79 -4.39 -7.72 15.13
CA GLU A 79 -3.66 -8.37 16.21
C GLU A 79 -2.15 -8.48 15.88
N LEU A 80 -1.30 -8.62 16.90
CA LEU A 80 0.15 -8.73 16.70
C LEU A 80 0.51 -9.89 15.76
N ASP A 81 -0.15 -11.04 15.93
CA ASP A 81 0.01 -12.21 15.05
C ASP A 81 -0.35 -11.88 13.59
N GLU A 82 -1.42 -11.11 13.37
CA GLU A 82 -1.82 -10.67 12.03
C GLU A 82 -0.83 -9.68 11.41
N ILE A 83 -0.21 -8.82 12.22
CA ILE A 83 0.82 -7.87 11.76
C ILE A 83 2.09 -8.63 11.32
N ILE A 84 2.46 -9.68 12.06
CA ILE A 84 3.62 -10.53 11.74
C ILE A 84 3.36 -11.34 10.46
N GLU A 85 2.16 -11.91 10.32
CA GLU A 85 1.75 -12.68 9.14
C GLU A 85 1.25 -11.79 7.98
N MET A 86 1.41 -10.47 8.10
CA MET A 86 0.90 -9.51 7.13
C MET A 86 1.64 -9.63 5.80
N ARG A 87 0.87 -9.81 4.73
CA ARG A 87 1.39 -9.91 3.35
C ARG A 87 1.19 -8.63 2.57
N VAL A 88 2.08 -8.38 1.63
CA VAL A 88 1.96 -7.28 0.67
C VAL A 88 0.64 -7.35 -0.10
N GLY A 89 0.14 -8.56 -0.40
CA GLY A 89 -1.17 -8.77 -1.02
C GLY A 89 -2.32 -8.14 -0.23
N GLN A 90 -2.36 -8.32 1.10
CA GLN A 90 -3.41 -7.74 1.93
C GLN A 90 -3.41 -6.21 1.89
N LEU A 91 -2.23 -5.60 1.85
CA LEU A 91 -2.11 -4.16 1.71
C LEU A 91 -2.56 -3.67 0.34
N VAL A 92 -2.21 -4.39 -0.73
CA VAL A 92 -2.65 -4.08 -2.10
C VAL A 92 -4.17 -4.16 -2.22
N ASP A 93 -4.79 -5.20 -1.66
CA ASP A 93 -6.24 -5.37 -1.65
C ASP A 93 -6.90 -4.23 -0.86
N TYR A 94 -6.42 -3.94 0.36
CA TYR A 94 -6.91 -2.82 1.17
C TYR A 94 -6.85 -1.48 0.41
N VAL A 95 -5.72 -1.16 -0.21
CA VAL A 95 -5.56 0.09 -0.98
C VAL A 95 -6.50 0.12 -2.18
N THR A 96 -6.63 -0.98 -2.92
CA THR A 96 -7.51 -1.07 -4.08
C THR A 96 -8.98 -0.89 -3.69
N GLU A 97 -9.40 -1.51 -2.58
CA GLU A 97 -10.75 -1.37 -2.05
C GLU A 97 -11.05 0.08 -1.66
N ARG A 98 -10.16 0.72 -0.89
CA ARG A 98 -10.33 2.13 -0.46
C ARG A 98 -10.40 3.12 -1.61
N LEU A 99 -9.59 2.91 -2.65
CA LEU A 99 -9.63 3.74 -3.86
C LEU A 99 -10.92 3.54 -4.66
N SER A 100 -11.44 2.30 -4.70
CA SER A 100 -12.74 1.98 -5.31
C SER A 100 -13.91 2.58 -4.52
N GLU A 101 -13.84 2.56 -3.19
CA GLU A 101 -14.84 3.22 -2.31
C GLU A 101 -14.86 4.73 -2.51
N THR A 102 -13.69 5.38 -2.52
CA THR A 102 -13.56 6.83 -2.75
C THR A 102 -14.14 7.25 -4.11
N ALA A 103 -13.91 6.45 -5.15
CA ALA A 103 -14.48 6.69 -6.48
C ALA A 103 -16.01 6.55 -6.51
N LYS A 104 -16.57 5.61 -5.73
CA LYS A 104 -18.03 5.42 -5.60
C LYS A 104 -18.69 6.52 -4.78
N ASP A 105 -18.05 6.97 -3.71
CA ASP A 105 -18.54 8.05 -2.84
C ASP A 105 -18.67 9.37 -3.62
N SER A 106 -17.67 9.68 -4.45
CA SER A 106 -17.70 10.82 -5.38
C SER A 106 -18.82 10.73 -6.43
N ALA A 107 -19.31 9.54 -6.76
CA ALA A 107 -20.44 9.35 -7.66
C ALA A 107 -21.81 9.46 -6.96
N ALA A 108 -21.85 9.26 -5.64
CA ALA A 108 -23.07 9.37 -4.83
C ALA A 108 -23.38 10.82 -4.42
N GLU A 109 -22.38 11.69 -4.34
CA GLU A 109 -22.54 13.10 -3.93
C GLU A 109 -23.04 14.06 -5.04
N GLY A 110 -23.37 13.54 -6.23
CA GLY A 110 -23.89 14.32 -7.37
C GLY A 110 -25.41 14.42 -7.49
N VAL A 111 -26.19 13.99 -6.49
CA VAL A 111 -27.67 14.03 -6.54
C VAL A 111 -28.26 14.70 -5.29
N ALA A 112 -28.22 16.03 -5.25
CA ALA A 112 -29.07 16.84 -4.37
C ALA A 112 -29.43 18.18 -5.03
#